data_AF-A0A2M8SA32-F1
#
_entry.id   AF-A0A2M8SA32-F1
#
_cell.length_a   1.000
_cell.length_b   1.000
_cell.length_c   1.000
_cell.angle_alpha   90.00
_cell.angle_beta   90.00
_cell.angle_gamma   90.00
#
_symmetry.space_group_name_H-M   'P 1'
#
loop_
_entity.id
_entity.type
_entity.pdbx_description
1 polymer ?
#
loop_
_entity_poly.entity_id
_entity_poly.type
_entity_poly.pdbx_seq_one_letter_code
_entity_poly.pdbx_strand_id
1 'polypeptide(L)'
;PLASWLPLLAPTLAVTGLALLLLLVQRDLGTASIFIVLYTLVLYIASGRKRVLLISLAGLGLAGLAGYFLFDVVRLRVDAWLNPWLDPSGRSYQIVQSLMAVANGGIGGRGPGMGSPGLVPISISDFIFSAISEESGLVGTIGLFALLGLFLARGMSVALRASDSFRRLLAAGLTAYLGAQSLLIIGGNLRLLPLTGVTLPFVSYGGSSLLTSYLSLLLLLLISSQPEEEPAPLPRHSLSPYLVVTGLLGLGLVAASLVNGWWAVWRGPDLLARTDNARRAISDRYVQRGGLLDRNSTPINLTQGESGSYIRLYQYPDLAPIAGYTNPIYGQAGLEASLDPYLRGLQGNPALRIWWDHLLYGQPPPGLDVRLTIDLDLQRKADALLGEHAGALVLLNAQSGEILVMASHPTYDPNKLDEEGDSLAHDPRAPLLDRAAQGLYPAGTAPTPFLFAAGLSENAPHNDLIQLYDALGFYTTPELRLPVAAASTASGELRVSPLQMALAAAALNNQGILPAPRLALAV
;
A
#
# COMPACT_ATOMS: atom_id res chain seq x y z
N PRO A 1 5.62 -16.97 49.99
CA PRO A 1 6.27 -15.64 50.21
C PRO A 1 7.29 -15.32 49.09
N LEU A 2 7.26 -14.11 48.53
CA LEU A 2 8.24 -13.64 47.52
C LEU A 2 9.70 -13.77 48.00
N ALA A 3 9.92 -13.68 49.31
CA ALA A 3 11.23 -13.76 49.97
C ALA A 3 11.98 -15.09 49.77
N SER A 4 11.29 -16.22 49.57
CA SER A 4 11.97 -17.53 49.42
C SER A 4 12.54 -17.79 48.01
N TRP A 5 12.26 -16.90 47.04
CA TRP A 5 12.65 -17.05 45.63
C TRP A 5 13.73 -16.05 45.21
N LEU A 6 13.95 -15.01 46.02
CA LEU A 6 14.99 -14.01 45.76
C LEU A 6 16.38 -14.64 45.52
N PRO A 7 16.83 -15.65 46.29
CA PRO A 7 18.15 -16.26 46.06
C PRO A 7 18.27 -17.01 44.74
N LEU A 8 17.17 -17.58 44.23
CA LEU A 8 17.11 -18.32 42.96
C LEU A 8 16.94 -17.40 41.75
N LEU A 9 16.20 -16.31 41.91
CA LEU A 9 15.92 -15.35 40.83
C LEU A 9 17.00 -14.28 40.71
N ALA A 10 17.61 -13.83 41.82
CA ALA A 10 18.60 -12.74 41.81
C ALA A 10 19.79 -12.99 40.87
N PRO A 11 20.40 -14.20 40.79
CA PRO A 11 21.49 -14.43 39.84
C PRO A 11 21.01 -14.32 38.39
N THR A 12 19.83 -14.88 38.09
CA THR A 12 19.26 -14.83 36.73
C THR A 12 18.85 -13.41 36.34
N LEU A 13 18.32 -12.62 37.28
CA LEU A 13 17.95 -11.22 37.09
C LEU A 13 19.19 -10.33 36.93
N ALA A 14 20.27 -10.61 37.66
CA ALA A 14 21.52 -9.88 37.52
C ALA A 14 22.16 -10.12 36.15
N VAL A 15 22.24 -11.38 35.71
CA VAL A 15 22.82 -11.72 34.40
C VAL A 15 21.97 -11.18 33.26
N THR A 16 20.64 -11.33 33.33
CA THR A 16 19.74 -10.79 32.29
C THR A 16 19.71 -9.27 32.31
N GLY A 17 19.70 -8.64 33.48
CA GLY A 17 19.80 -7.19 33.62
C GLY A 17 21.09 -6.63 33.02
N LEU A 18 22.23 -7.30 33.28
CA LEU A 18 23.51 -6.93 32.68
C LEU A 18 23.50 -7.10 31.15
N ALA A 19 22.97 -8.22 30.64
CA ALA A 19 22.85 -8.45 29.20
C ALA A 19 21.95 -7.41 28.52
N LEU A 20 20.80 -7.09 29.13
CA LEU A 20 19.90 -6.05 28.62
C LEU A 20 20.55 -4.67 28.66
N LEU A 21 21.29 -4.34 29.73
CA LEU A 21 22.02 -3.08 29.81
C LEU A 21 23.06 -2.96 28.70
N LEU A 22 23.80 -4.03 28.41
CA LEU A 22 24.75 -4.06 27.29
C LEU A 22 24.04 -3.86 25.94
N LEU A 23 22.91 -4.52 25.71
CA LEU A 23 22.13 -4.38 24.47
C LEU A 23 21.54 -2.97 24.31
N LEU A 24 21.10 -2.35 25.41
CA LEU A 24 20.63 -0.96 25.42
C LEU A 24 21.76 0.00 25.07
N VAL A 25 22.97 -0.22 25.60
CA VAL A 25 24.16 0.57 25.24
C VAL A 25 24.51 0.40 23.76
N GLN A 26 24.37 -0.82 23.21
CA GLN A 26 24.55 -1.10 21.78
C GLN A 26 23.41 -0.58 20.91
N ARG A 27 22.30 -0.12 21.52
CA ARG A 27 21.06 0.30 20.83
C ARG A 27 20.43 -0.83 19.99
N ASP A 28 20.65 -2.10 20.36
CA ASP A 28 20.04 -3.26 19.72
C ASP A 28 18.73 -3.64 20.41
N LEU A 29 17.69 -2.90 20.06
CA LEU A 29 16.34 -3.07 20.60
C LEU A 29 15.69 -4.39 20.19
N GLY A 30 16.06 -4.93 19.02
CA GLY A 30 15.48 -6.15 18.50
C GLY A 30 15.92 -7.35 19.32
N THR A 31 17.23 -7.51 19.50
CA THR A 31 17.80 -8.56 20.33
C THR A 31 17.37 -8.39 21.79
N ALA A 32 17.34 -7.15 22.33
CA ALA A 32 16.86 -6.90 23.68
C ALA A 32 15.40 -7.37 23.89
N SER A 33 14.52 -7.12 22.91
CA SER A 33 13.13 -7.58 22.95
C SER A 33 13.02 -9.10 22.96
N ILE A 34 13.81 -9.79 22.13
CA ILE A 34 13.87 -11.27 22.11
C ILE A 34 14.32 -11.79 23.48
N PHE A 35 15.37 -11.21 24.08
CA PHE A 35 15.86 -11.62 25.39
C PHE A 35 14.81 -11.46 26.50
N ILE A 36 14.08 -10.33 26.53
CA ILE A 36 13.02 -10.09 27.52
C ILE A 36 11.90 -11.11 27.36
N VAL A 37 11.44 -11.34 26.12
CA VAL A 37 10.38 -12.31 25.82
C VAL A 37 10.83 -13.71 26.20
N LEU A 38 12.02 -14.13 25.77
CA LEU A 38 12.57 -15.45 26.06
C LEU A 38 12.73 -15.68 27.57
N TYR A 39 13.34 -14.74 28.28
CA TYR A 39 13.50 -14.84 29.74
C TYR A 39 12.15 -14.98 30.43
N THR A 40 11.16 -14.18 30.03
CA THR A 40 9.80 -14.23 30.56
C THR A 40 9.14 -15.58 30.32
N LEU A 41 9.25 -16.12 29.10
CA LEU A 41 8.66 -17.42 28.74
C LEU A 41 9.32 -18.56 29.52
N VAL A 42 10.65 -18.60 29.60
CA VAL A 42 11.38 -19.64 30.35
C VAL A 42 11.07 -19.55 31.84
N LEU A 43 11.04 -18.34 32.42
CA LEU A 43 10.72 -18.14 33.82
C LEU A 43 9.26 -18.52 34.12
N TYR A 44 8.33 -18.24 33.21
CA TYR A 44 6.95 -18.68 33.33
C TYR A 44 6.82 -20.20 33.26
N ILE A 45 7.53 -20.86 32.33
CA ILE A 45 7.57 -22.32 32.21
C ILE A 45 8.11 -22.95 33.50
N ALA A 46 9.21 -22.41 34.03
CA ALA A 46 9.84 -22.94 35.25
C ALA A 46 9.02 -22.67 36.52
N SER A 47 8.35 -21.52 36.62
CA SER A 47 7.63 -21.11 37.84
C SER A 47 6.14 -21.46 37.85
N GLY A 48 5.52 -21.62 36.68
CA GLY A 48 4.08 -21.78 36.49
C GLY A 48 3.19 -20.61 36.89
N ARG A 49 3.77 -19.45 37.26
CA ARG A 49 3.02 -18.32 37.82
C ARG A 49 2.60 -17.33 36.74
N LYS A 50 1.29 -17.25 36.46
CA LYS A 50 0.72 -16.30 35.48
C LYS A 50 1.08 -14.83 35.75
N ARG A 51 1.33 -14.46 37.02
CA ARG A 51 1.78 -13.11 37.41
C ARG A 51 3.08 -12.69 36.72
N VAL A 52 3.96 -13.63 36.39
CA VAL A 52 5.21 -13.36 35.67
C VAL A 52 4.91 -12.75 34.30
N LEU A 53 3.99 -13.35 33.54
CA LEU A 53 3.60 -12.85 32.23
C LEU A 53 3.02 -11.44 32.31
N LEU A 54 2.14 -11.19 33.29
CA LEU A 54 1.52 -9.88 33.48
C LEU A 54 2.53 -8.80 33.89
N ILE A 55 3.45 -9.11 34.82
CA ILE A 55 4.50 -8.18 35.26
C ILE A 55 5.47 -7.89 34.12
N SER A 56 5.90 -8.92 33.38
CA SER A 56 6.79 -8.74 32.24
C SER A 56 6.13 -7.94 31.11
N LEU A 57 4.85 -8.17 30.83
CA LEU A 57 4.12 -7.40 29.82
C LEU A 57 3.98 -5.92 30.23
N ALA A 58 3.63 -5.66 31.49
CA ALA A 58 3.59 -4.30 32.02
C ALA A 58 4.98 -3.64 31.99
N GLY A 59 6.03 -4.39 32.33
CA GLY A 59 7.42 -3.93 32.27
C GLY A 59 7.87 -3.60 30.85
N LEU A 60 7.53 -4.44 29.86
CA LEU A 60 7.84 -4.20 28.45
C LEU A 60 7.08 -2.98 27.91
N GLY A 61 5.82 -2.80 28.31
CA GLY A 61 5.03 -1.60 27.98
C GLY A 61 5.64 -0.32 28.58
N LEU A 62 6.03 -0.34 29.85
CA LEU A 62 6.70 0.79 30.51
C LEU A 62 8.07 1.07 29.90
N ALA A 63 8.85 0.03 29.58
CA ALA A 63 10.15 0.18 28.92
C ALA A 63 10.02 0.74 27.50
N GLY A 64 8.99 0.31 26.74
CA GLY A 64 8.67 0.87 25.43
C GLY A 64 8.27 2.35 25.52
N LEU A 65 7.43 2.70 26.49
CA LEU A 65 7.01 4.08 26.73
C LEU A 65 8.19 4.97 27.15
N ALA A 66 8.99 4.52 28.12
CA ALA A 66 10.21 5.21 28.52
C ALA A 66 11.17 5.34 27.33
N GLY A 67 11.34 4.27 26.55
CA GLY A 67 12.19 4.25 25.36
C GLY A 67 11.76 5.28 24.31
N TYR A 68 10.46 5.45 24.09
CA TYR A 68 9.90 6.46 23.18
C TYR A 68 10.30 7.90 23.55
N PHE A 69 10.33 8.20 24.86
CA PHE A 69 10.71 9.53 25.34
C PHE A 69 12.23 9.71 25.48
N LEU A 70 12.96 8.64 25.80
CA LEU A 70 14.39 8.69 26.11
C LEU A 70 15.32 8.46 24.91
N PHE A 71 14.87 7.75 23.87
CA PHE A 71 15.71 7.37 22.73
C PHE A 71 15.05 7.70 21.38
N ASP A 72 15.70 8.55 20.60
CA ASP A 72 15.21 8.96 19.28
C ASP A 72 15.00 7.77 18.33
N VAL A 73 15.87 6.75 18.40
CA VAL A 73 15.76 5.54 17.56
C VAL A 73 14.46 4.78 17.82
N VAL A 74 14.03 4.70 19.09
CA VAL A 74 12.76 4.05 19.47
C VAL A 74 11.60 4.89 18.97
N ARG A 75 11.65 6.21 19.22
CA ARG A 75 10.62 7.16 18.78
C ARG A 75 10.37 7.06 17.27
N LEU A 76 11.44 7.12 16.47
CA LEU A 76 11.36 7.04 15.01
C LEU A 76 10.72 5.73 14.54
N ARG A 77 11.06 4.59 15.15
CA ARG A 77 10.48 3.28 14.80
C ARG A 77 9.00 3.19 15.18
N VAL A 78 8.62 3.77 16.31
CA VAL A 78 7.22 3.81 16.76
C VAL A 78 6.38 4.75 15.89
N ASP A 79 6.90 5.93 15.56
CA ASP A 79 6.20 6.90 14.71
C ASP A 79 6.01 6.35 13.28
N ALA A 80 7.06 5.71 12.71
CA ALA A 80 6.97 5.03 11.41
C ALA A 80 6.00 3.84 11.43
N TRP A 81 5.89 3.12 12.56
CA TRP A 81 4.92 2.03 12.73
C TRP A 81 3.48 2.55 12.81
N LEU A 82 3.24 3.62 13.57
CA LEU A 82 1.91 4.20 13.76
C LEU A 82 1.41 4.91 12.49
N ASN A 83 2.25 5.71 11.84
CA ASN A 83 1.88 6.53 10.68
C ASN A 83 2.89 6.41 9.52
N PRO A 84 3.00 5.22 8.88
CA PRO A 84 3.99 5.00 7.83
C PRO A 84 3.77 5.88 6.59
N TRP A 85 2.53 6.31 6.35
CA TRP A 85 2.12 7.04 5.15
C TRP A 85 2.52 8.52 5.14
N LEU A 86 2.97 9.08 6.27
CA LEU A 86 3.42 10.47 6.33
C LEU A 86 4.77 10.69 5.65
N ASP A 87 5.59 9.64 5.58
CA ASP A 87 6.93 9.66 5.00
C ASP A 87 7.22 8.31 4.30
N PRO A 88 6.46 7.98 3.24
CA PRO A 88 6.52 6.68 2.59
C PRO A 88 7.80 6.49 1.76
N SER A 89 8.47 7.57 1.35
CA SER A 89 9.74 7.56 0.62
C SER A 89 10.97 7.68 1.52
N GLY A 90 10.81 8.15 2.76
CA GLY A 90 11.90 8.29 3.73
C GLY A 90 11.87 7.22 4.81
N ARG A 91 11.57 7.61 6.05
CA ARG A 91 11.77 6.78 7.25
C ARG A 91 10.91 5.53 7.30
N SER A 92 9.74 5.56 6.67
CA SER A 92 8.79 4.43 6.67
C SER A 92 8.91 3.56 5.42
N TYR A 93 9.85 3.88 4.52
CA TYR A 93 9.99 3.24 3.21
C TYR A 93 10.06 1.71 3.30
N GLN A 94 10.83 1.17 4.25
CA GLN A 94 10.97 -0.27 4.45
C GLN A 94 9.64 -0.96 4.78
N ILE A 95 8.85 -0.39 5.70
CA ILE A 95 7.53 -0.92 6.09
C ILE A 95 6.57 -0.80 4.91
N VAL A 96 6.51 0.36 4.27
CA VAL A 96 5.61 0.62 3.15
C VAL A 96 5.88 -0.34 1.99
N GLN A 97 7.14 -0.54 1.61
CA GLN A 97 7.52 -1.48 0.57
C GLN A 97 7.22 -2.94 0.96
N SER A 98 7.40 -3.31 2.23
CA SER A 98 7.01 -4.64 2.72
C SER A 98 5.50 -4.87 2.59
N LEU A 99 4.67 -3.90 2.97
CA LEU A 99 3.21 -3.99 2.83
C LEU A 99 2.78 -4.03 1.36
N MET A 100 3.42 -3.23 0.50
CA MET A 100 3.19 -3.28 -0.95
C MET A 100 3.59 -4.63 -1.55
N ALA A 101 4.68 -5.25 -1.08
CA ALA A 101 5.12 -6.58 -1.51
C ALA A 101 4.08 -7.65 -1.15
N VAL A 102 3.58 -7.62 0.09
CA VAL A 102 2.52 -8.52 0.58
C VAL A 102 1.24 -8.35 -0.24
N ALA A 103 0.82 -7.10 -0.49
CA ALA A 103 -0.31 -6.79 -1.35
C ALA A 103 -0.10 -7.28 -2.78
N ASN A 104 1.11 -7.13 -3.31
CA ASN A 104 1.44 -7.52 -4.69
C ASN A 104 1.41 -9.03 -4.93
N GLY A 105 1.67 -9.82 -3.88
CA GLY A 105 1.56 -11.27 -3.92
C GLY A 105 0.12 -11.78 -3.88
N GLY A 106 -0.84 -11.02 -3.34
CA GLY A 106 -2.24 -11.42 -3.29
C GLY A 106 -2.45 -12.85 -2.75
N ILE A 107 -3.34 -13.63 -3.36
CA ILE A 107 -3.62 -15.01 -2.93
C ILE A 107 -2.56 -15.99 -3.46
N GLY A 108 -2.29 -15.95 -4.76
CA GLY A 108 -1.49 -16.96 -5.48
C GLY A 108 0.00 -16.65 -5.62
N GLY A 109 0.42 -15.45 -5.26
CA GLY A 109 1.76 -14.95 -5.52
C GLY A 109 1.92 -14.44 -6.95
N ARG A 110 3.02 -13.71 -7.19
CA ARG A 110 3.44 -13.35 -8.54
C ARG A 110 4.11 -14.49 -9.29
N GLY A 111 4.53 -15.55 -8.59
CA GLY A 111 5.36 -16.62 -9.11
C GLY A 111 6.84 -16.43 -8.78
N PRO A 112 7.62 -17.52 -8.67
CA PRO A 112 9.05 -17.45 -8.35
C PRO A 112 9.82 -16.60 -9.37
N GLY A 113 10.55 -15.58 -8.90
CA GLY A 113 11.35 -14.70 -9.77
C GLY A 113 10.56 -13.71 -10.64
N MET A 114 9.22 -13.73 -10.59
CA MET A 114 8.34 -12.81 -11.34
C MET A 114 7.92 -11.59 -10.51
N GLY A 115 8.14 -11.64 -9.20
CA GLY A 115 7.93 -10.50 -8.30
C GLY A 115 9.03 -9.44 -8.38
N SER A 116 8.92 -8.39 -7.57
CA SER A 116 9.97 -7.37 -7.43
C SER A 116 10.47 -7.24 -5.98
N PRO A 117 10.92 -8.34 -5.34
CA PRO A 117 11.32 -8.32 -3.93
C PRO A 117 12.54 -7.42 -3.66
N GLY A 118 13.33 -7.11 -4.70
CA GLY A 118 14.45 -6.16 -4.60
C GLY A 118 14.05 -4.71 -4.30
N LEU A 119 12.77 -4.35 -4.47
CA LEU A 119 12.26 -3.03 -4.07
C LEU A 119 12.18 -2.85 -2.56
N VAL A 120 12.07 -3.96 -1.81
CA VAL A 120 12.09 -3.93 -0.35
C VAL A 120 13.55 -3.92 0.11
N PRO A 121 14.02 -2.88 0.83
CA PRO A 121 15.40 -2.83 1.30
C PRO A 121 15.72 -4.02 2.19
N ILE A 122 16.89 -4.62 1.98
CA ILE A 122 17.37 -5.76 2.79
C ILE A 122 16.34 -6.92 2.78
N SER A 123 15.70 -7.16 1.64
CA SER A 123 14.72 -8.23 1.44
C SER A 123 15.28 -9.64 1.67
N ILE A 124 16.59 -9.85 1.52
CA ILE A 124 17.20 -11.17 1.75
C ILE A 124 17.37 -11.51 3.24
N SER A 125 17.40 -10.52 4.14
CA SER A 125 17.52 -10.76 5.60
C SER A 125 16.21 -10.44 6.31
N ASP A 126 16.00 -9.19 6.70
CA ASP A 126 14.97 -8.78 7.67
C ASP A 126 13.58 -8.84 7.03
N PHE A 127 13.52 -8.57 5.73
CA PHE A 127 12.28 -8.52 4.96
C PHE A 127 12.03 -9.76 4.10
N ILE A 128 12.70 -10.89 4.39
CA ILE A 128 12.56 -12.13 3.60
C ILE A 128 11.14 -12.68 3.57
N PHE A 129 10.37 -12.46 4.65
CA PHE A 129 8.95 -12.81 4.67
C PHE A 129 8.16 -12.04 3.60
N SER A 130 8.45 -10.75 3.39
CA SER A 130 7.75 -9.94 2.39
C SER A 130 8.09 -10.40 0.96
N ALA A 131 9.34 -10.82 0.71
CA ALA A 131 9.75 -11.40 -0.55
C ALA A 131 9.04 -12.73 -0.83
N ILE A 132 8.99 -13.63 0.17
CA ILE A 132 8.23 -14.88 0.08
C ILE A 132 6.75 -14.58 -0.16
N SER A 133 6.18 -13.60 0.52
CA SER A 133 4.79 -13.19 0.34
C SER A 133 4.52 -12.66 -1.06
N GLU A 134 5.45 -11.91 -1.66
CA GLU A 134 5.28 -11.37 -3.01
C GLU A 134 5.31 -12.48 -4.07
N GLU A 135 6.23 -13.43 -3.95
CA GLU A 135 6.39 -14.49 -4.95
C GLU A 135 5.38 -15.64 -4.80
N SER A 136 5.07 -16.04 -3.57
CA SER A 136 4.23 -17.21 -3.27
C SER A 136 2.84 -16.88 -2.72
N GLY A 137 2.58 -15.59 -2.47
CA GLY A 137 1.28 -15.09 -2.04
C GLY A 137 0.87 -15.54 -0.64
N LEU A 138 -0.42 -15.37 -0.37
CA LEU A 138 -1.06 -15.83 0.85
C LEU A 138 -0.94 -17.36 1.03
N VAL A 139 -1.00 -18.13 -0.06
CA VAL A 139 -0.88 -19.59 0.00
C VAL A 139 0.49 -20.02 0.53
N GLY A 140 1.58 -19.47 -0.02
CA GLY A 140 2.93 -19.82 0.43
C GLY A 140 3.23 -19.33 1.85
N THR A 141 2.74 -18.14 2.22
CA THR A 141 2.90 -17.62 3.59
C THR A 141 2.08 -18.40 4.62
N ILE A 142 0.86 -18.87 4.29
CA ILE A 142 0.12 -19.82 5.14
C ILE A 142 0.90 -21.13 5.29
N GLY A 143 1.52 -21.63 4.21
CA GLY A 143 2.43 -22.78 4.27
C GLY A 143 3.58 -22.55 5.25
N LEU A 144 4.23 -21.38 5.20
CA LEU A 144 5.29 -21.01 6.15
C LEU A 144 4.77 -20.94 7.60
N PHE A 145 3.61 -20.33 7.85
CA PHE A 145 3.00 -20.32 9.18
C PHE A 145 2.66 -21.73 9.67
N ALA A 146 2.21 -22.62 8.79
CA ALA A 146 1.94 -24.02 9.14
C ALA A 146 3.22 -24.78 9.49
N LEU A 147 4.32 -24.56 8.75
CA LEU A 147 5.64 -25.14 9.07
C LEU A 147 6.16 -24.63 10.41
N LEU A 148 6.04 -23.32 10.69
CA LEU A 148 6.38 -22.76 12.00
C LEU A 148 5.50 -23.35 13.11
N GLY A 149 4.18 -23.47 12.89
CA GLY A 149 3.26 -24.10 13.84
C GLY A 149 3.60 -25.56 14.12
N LEU A 150 3.94 -26.33 13.09
CA LEU A 150 4.40 -27.71 13.21
C LEU A 150 5.70 -27.79 14.01
N PHE A 151 6.67 -26.91 13.71
CA PHE A 151 7.92 -26.81 14.44
C PHE A 151 7.69 -26.53 15.93
N LEU A 152 6.82 -25.57 16.26
CA LEU A 152 6.48 -25.25 17.65
C LEU A 152 5.79 -26.40 18.37
N ALA A 153 4.85 -27.07 17.70
CA ALA A 153 4.14 -28.22 18.26
C ALA A 153 5.10 -29.39 18.53
N ARG A 154 5.99 -29.70 17.58
CA ARG A 154 6.99 -30.76 17.72
C ARG A 154 8.05 -30.42 18.75
N GLY A 155 8.60 -29.21 18.73
CA GLY A 155 9.58 -28.74 19.71
C GLY A 155 9.04 -28.77 21.15
N MET A 156 7.79 -28.33 21.35
CA MET A 156 7.16 -28.43 22.66
C MET A 156 6.88 -29.89 23.06
N SER A 157 6.50 -30.74 22.11
CA SER A 157 6.30 -32.17 22.37
C SER A 157 7.61 -32.85 22.82
N VAL A 158 8.74 -32.49 22.22
CA VAL A 158 10.08 -32.93 22.65
C VAL A 158 10.36 -32.49 24.08
N ALA A 159 10.05 -31.24 24.42
CA ALA A 159 10.23 -30.75 25.79
C ALA A 159 9.40 -31.55 26.81
N LEU A 160 8.14 -31.84 26.51
CA LEU A 160 7.27 -32.62 27.41
C LEU A 160 7.76 -34.05 27.61
N ARG A 161 8.35 -34.67 26.57
CA ARG A 161 8.88 -36.05 26.60
C ARG A 161 10.30 -36.17 27.13
N ALA A 162 11.01 -35.07 27.37
CA ALA A 162 12.40 -35.11 27.82
C ALA A 162 12.56 -35.85 29.16
N SER A 163 13.64 -36.62 29.27
CA SER A 163 13.96 -37.48 30.44
C SER A 163 14.47 -36.74 31.67
N ASP A 164 14.84 -35.46 31.53
CA ASP A 164 15.32 -34.62 32.64
C ASP A 164 14.78 -33.19 32.58
N SER A 165 14.69 -32.54 33.75
CA SER A 165 14.24 -31.17 33.93
C SER A 165 15.09 -30.15 33.17
N PHE A 166 16.42 -30.32 33.14
CA PHE A 166 17.28 -29.43 32.36
C PHE A 166 16.96 -29.52 30.87
N ARG A 167 16.91 -30.74 30.32
CA ARG A 167 16.60 -30.99 28.91
C ARG A 167 15.21 -30.51 28.52
N ARG A 168 14.23 -30.68 29.41
CA ARG A 168 12.87 -30.18 29.24
C ARG A 168 12.84 -28.66 29.13
N LEU A 169 13.50 -27.95 30.05
CA LEU A 169 13.57 -26.48 30.02
C LEU A 169 14.37 -25.98 28.82
N LEU A 170 15.47 -26.65 28.47
CA LEU A 170 16.27 -26.32 27.30
C LEU A 170 15.46 -26.48 26.00
N ALA A 171 14.79 -27.61 25.80
CA ALA A 171 13.97 -27.84 24.62
C ALA A 171 12.81 -26.84 24.51
N ALA A 172 12.13 -26.55 25.62
CA ALA A 172 11.06 -25.55 25.64
C ALA A 172 11.59 -24.14 25.37
N GLY A 173 12.76 -23.78 25.94
CA GLY A 173 13.42 -22.50 25.73
C GLY A 173 13.88 -22.29 24.29
N LEU A 174 14.52 -23.30 23.66
CA LEU A 174 14.93 -23.24 22.25
C LEU A 174 13.72 -23.12 21.32
N THR A 175 12.65 -23.87 21.60
CA THR A 175 11.39 -23.78 20.84
C THR A 175 10.76 -22.39 20.97
N ALA A 176 10.70 -21.85 22.20
CA ALA A 176 10.16 -20.53 22.48
C ALA A 176 11.01 -19.40 21.85
N TYR A 177 12.34 -19.54 21.87
CA TYR A 177 13.28 -18.60 21.26
C TYR A 177 13.03 -18.47 19.75
N LEU A 178 13.06 -19.59 19.03
CA LEU A 178 12.87 -19.60 17.58
C LEU A 178 11.45 -19.12 17.20
N GLY A 179 10.42 -19.53 17.96
CA GLY A 179 9.05 -19.08 17.76
C GLY A 179 8.85 -17.58 17.97
N ALA A 180 9.34 -17.06 19.09
CA ALA A 180 9.23 -15.64 19.42
C ALA A 180 10.00 -14.77 18.42
N GLN A 181 11.20 -15.19 18.00
CA GLN A 181 11.97 -14.50 16.99
C GLN A 181 11.23 -14.44 15.64
N SER A 182 10.67 -15.57 15.18
CA SER A 182 9.84 -15.61 13.96
C SER A 182 8.65 -14.66 14.04
N LEU A 183 7.92 -14.64 15.17
CA LEU A 183 6.77 -13.75 15.36
C LEU A 183 7.16 -12.28 15.40
N LEU A 184 8.28 -11.93 16.02
CA LEU A 184 8.76 -10.56 16.09
C LEU A 184 9.11 -10.01 14.71
N ILE A 185 9.85 -10.76 13.88
CA ILE A 185 10.24 -10.28 12.55
C ILE A 185 9.06 -10.27 11.57
N ILE A 186 8.24 -11.32 11.54
CA ILE A 186 7.04 -11.35 10.68
C ILE A 186 6.04 -10.27 11.13
N GLY A 187 5.89 -10.09 12.44
CA GLY A 187 5.05 -9.04 13.01
C GLY A 187 5.53 -7.63 12.62
N GLY A 188 6.84 -7.39 12.59
CA GLY A 188 7.42 -6.16 12.06
C GLY A 188 7.07 -5.92 10.59
N ASN A 189 7.27 -6.93 9.75
CA ASN A 189 7.05 -6.83 8.29
C ASN A 189 5.56 -6.59 7.94
N LEU A 190 4.64 -7.08 8.78
CA LEU A 190 3.19 -6.93 8.65
C LEU A 190 2.62 -5.71 9.39
N ARG A 191 3.46 -4.87 10.00
CA ARG A 191 3.05 -3.72 10.83
C ARG A 191 2.19 -4.13 12.04
N LEU A 192 2.29 -5.38 12.51
CA LEU A 192 1.70 -5.83 13.78
C LEU A 192 2.48 -5.30 14.98
N LEU A 193 3.79 -5.21 14.83
CA LEU A 193 4.73 -4.72 15.84
C LEU A 193 5.68 -3.70 15.19
N PRO A 194 6.34 -2.84 15.98
CA PRO A 194 7.42 -2.00 15.48
C PRO A 194 8.55 -2.85 14.89
N LEU A 195 9.23 -2.34 13.86
CA LEU A 195 10.36 -3.03 13.25
C LEU A 195 11.51 -3.23 14.25
N THR A 196 11.92 -4.47 14.43
CA THR A 196 13.00 -4.85 15.37
C THR A 196 14.34 -5.06 14.66
N GLY A 197 14.36 -5.47 13.39
CA GLY A 197 15.58 -5.68 12.59
C GLY A 197 16.32 -6.96 12.99
N VAL A 198 15.59 -8.08 13.09
CA VAL A 198 16.12 -9.40 13.49
C VAL A 198 15.88 -10.39 12.37
N THR A 199 16.65 -11.47 12.31
CA THR A 199 16.51 -12.49 11.26
C THR A 199 15.32 -13.41 11.51
N LEU A 200 14.71 -13.92 10.45
CA LEU A 200 13.79 -15.06 10.48
C LEU A 200 14.60 -16.36 10.52
N PRO A 201 14.47 -17.19 11.57
CA PRO A 201 15.21 -18.44 11.69
C PRO A 201 15.03 -19.35 10.47
N PHE A 202 16.11 -20.03 10.07
CA PHE A 202 16.19 -20.95 8.93
C PHE A 202 16.03 -20.34 7.52
N VAL A 203 15.57 -19.10 7.42
CA VAL A 203 15.15 -18.50 6.14
C VAL A 203 16.00 -17.29 5.77
N SER A 204 16.16 -16.33 6.71
CA SER A 204 16.90 -15.09 6.43
C SER A 204 18.38 -15.33 6.16
N TYR A 205 18.94 -14.50 5.28
CA TYR A 205 20.38 -14.43 5.08
C TYR A 205 21.07 -13.82 6.32
N GLY A 206 21.76 -14.67 7.08
CA GLY A 206 22.58 -14.24 8.22
C GLY A 206 23.43 -15.40 8.72
N GLY A 207 24.71 -15.47 8.32
CA GLY A 207 25.56 -16.65 8.52
C GLY A 207 25.58 -17.19 9.95
N SER A 208 25.86 -16.34 10.93
CA SER A 208 25.89 -16.74 12.36
C SER A 208 24.51 -17.09 12.90
N SER A 209 23.47 -16.38 12.48
CA SER A 209 22.09 -16.64 12.93
C SER A 209 21.57 -17.97 12.38
N LEU A 210 21.85 -18.25 11.11
CA LEU A 210 21.50 -19.50 10.45
C LEU A 210 22.21 -20.68 11.14
N LEU A 211 23.52 -20.57 11.38
CA LEU A 211 24.29 -21.56 12.13
C LEU A 211 23.71 -21.81 13.53
N THR A 212 23.39 -20.74 14.26
CA THR A 212 22.79 -20.83 15.61
C THR A 212 21.42 -21.50 15.59
N SER A 213 20.62 -21.24 14.55
CA SER A 213 19.31 -21.86 14.36
C SER A 213 19.44 -23.37 14.10
N TYR A 214 20.38 -23.78 13.25
CA TYR A 214 20.65 -25.20 13.00
C TYR A 214 21.29 -25.92 14.21
N LEU A 215 22.14 -25.25 14.98
CA LEU A 215 22.64 -25.78 16.25
C LEU A 215 21.50 -25.97 17.26
N SER A 216 20.57 -25.03 17.34
CA SER A 216 19.37 -25.15 18.18
C SER A 216 18.50 -26.33 17.75
N LEU A 217 18.33 -26.53 16.44
CA LEU A 217 17.64 -27.69 15.88
C LEU A 217 18.36 -29.01 16.20
N LEU A 218 19.69 -29.05 16.08
CA LEU A 218 20.50 -30.21 16.43
C LEU A 218 20.31 -30.59 17.90
N LEU A 219 20.35 -29.61 18.82
CA LEU A 219 20.10 -29.86 20.24
C LEU A 219 18.70 -30.43 20.49
N LEU A 220 17.66 -29.90 19.82
CA LEU A 220 16.30 -30.45 19.90
C LEU A 220 16.25 -31.90 19.39
N LEU A 221 16.93 -32.21 18.29
CA LEU A 221 17.00 -33.58 17.76
C LEU A 221 17.72 -34.53 18.71
N LEU A 222 18.83 -34.11 19.33
CA LEU A 222 19.57 -34.91 20.31
C LEU A 222 18.76 -35.19 21.58
N ILE A 223 17.93 -34.23 22.01
CA ILE A 223 16.99 -34.44 23.13
C ILE A 223 15.88 -35.40 22.69
N SER A 224 15.40 -35.27 21.45
CA SER A 224 14.34 -36.13 20.90
C SER A 224 14.79 -37.57 20.63
N SER A 225 16.07 -37.81 20.37
CA SER A 225 16.61 -39.13 20.00
C SER A 225 16.96 -40.01 21.19
N GLN A 226 16.80 -39.51 22.42
CA GLN A 226 17.06 -40.32 23.61
C GLN A 226 16.02 -41.45 23.69
N PRO A 227 16.43 -42.69 23.99
CA PRO A 227 15.49 -43.81 24.15
C PRO A 227 14.44 -43.44 25.20
N GLU A 228 13.21 -43.97 25.03
CA GLU A 228 12.08 -43.78 25.95
C GLU A 228 12.37 -44.36 27.34
N GLU A 229 13.26 -43.72 28.09
CA GLU A 229 13.21 -43.73 29.55
C GLU A 229 11.96 -42.95 29.98
N GLU A 230 11.30 -43.39 31.05
CA GLU A 230 10.09 -42.72 31.53
C GLU A 230 10.30 -41.20 31.59
N PRO A 231 9.41 -40.39 30.97
CA PRO A 231 9.55 -38.94 30.98
C PRO A 231 9.73 -38.42 32.40
N ALA A 232 10.62 -37.43 32.61
CA ALA A 232 10.83 -36.88 33.96
C ALA A 232 9.47 -36.52 34.59
N PRO A 233 9.18 -36.95 35.83
CA PRO A 233 7.86 -36.83 36.42
C PRO A 233 7.36 -35.38 36.37
N LEU A 234 6.23 -35.17 35.68
CA LEU A 234 5.53 -33.89 35.63
C LEU A 234 4.24 -34.01 36.45
N PRO A 235 4.13 -33.28 37.57
CA PRO A 235 2.84 -33.09 38.20
C PRO A 235 1.88 -32.46 37.18
N ARG A 236 0.62 -32.92 37.10
CA ARG A 236 -0.36 -32.41 36.12
C ARG A 236 -0.53 -30.88 36.15
N HIS A 237 -0.33 -30.24 37.30
CA HIS A 237 -0.38 -28.78 37.45
C HIS A 237 0.80 -28.05 36.75
N SER A 238 1.91 -28.74 36.50
CA SER A 238 3.11 -28.19 35.84
C SER A 238 3.08 -28.30 34.32
N LEU A 239 2.02 -28.91 33.73
CA LEU A 239 1.84 -29.01 32.28
C LEU A 239 1.17 -27.75 31.69
N SER A 240 0.36 -27.05 32.49
CA SER A 240 -0.34 -25.82 32.07
C SER A 240 0.58 -24.74 31.49
N PRO A 241 1.76 -24.44 32.06
CA PRO A 241 2.65 -23.40 31.53
C PRO A 241 3.14 -23.70 30.10
N TYR A 242 3.50 -24.95 29.82
CA TYR A 242 3.93 -25.38 28.48
C TYR A 242 2.80 -25.20 27.46
N LEU A 243 1.58 -25.64 27.80
CA LEU A 243 0.41 -25.44 26.94
C LEU A 243 0.08 -23.96 26.72
N VAL A 244 0.20 -23.13 27.76
CA VAL A 244 -0.04 -21.68 27.65
C VAL A 244 1.00 -21.03 26.75
N VAL A 245 2.29 -21.37 26.86
CA VAL A 245 3.32 -20.83 25.96
C VAL A 245 3.07 -21.26 24.51
N THR A 246 2.79 -22.54 24.27
CA THR A 246 2.43 -23.02 22.93
C THR A 246 1.17 -22.34 22.40
N GLY A 247 0.16 -22.16 23.24
CA GLY A 247 -1.06 -21.45 22.89
C GLY A 247 -0.80 -19.98 22.55
N LEU A 248 0.04 -19.27 23.32
CA LEU A 248 0.40 -17.89 23.04
C LEU A 248 1.16 -17.74 21.72
N LEU A 249 2.16 -18.60 21.46
CA LEU A 249 2.90 -18.57 20.20
C LEU A 249 2.01 -18.97 19.02
N GLY A 250 1.15 -19.98 19.20
CA GLY A 250 0.16 -20.39 18.19
C GLY A 250 -0.85 -19.29 17.87
N LEU A 251 -1.38 -18.60 18.89
CA LEU A 251 -2.23 -17.43 18.72
C LEU A 251 -1.50 -16.30 17.99
N GLY A 252 -0.21 -16.09 18.29
CA GLY A 252 0.63 -15.15 17.56
C GLY A 252 0.74 -15.49 16.08
N LEU A 253 0.93 -16.76 15.73
CA LEU A 253 0.98 -17.21 14.33
C LEU A 253 -0.36 -17.03 13.62
N VAL A 254 -1.47 -17.34 14.30
CA VAL A 254 -2.82 -17.11 13.76
C VAL A 254 -3.07 -15.63 13.53
N ALA A 255 -2.72 -14.77 14.49
CA ALA A 255 -2.86 -13.32 14.34
C ALA A 255 -2.00 -12.77 13.18
N ALA A 256 -0.76 -13.22 13.05
CA ALA A 256 0.11 -12.89 11.93
C ALA A 256 -0.48 -13.35 10.58
N SER A 257 -1.02 -14.56 10.52
CA SER A 257 -1.68 -15.08 9.32
C SER A 257 -2.93 -14.27 8.93
N LEU A 258 -3.76 -13.89 9.90
CA LEU A 258 -4.95 -13.06 9.65
C LEU A 258 -4.58 -11.66 9.16
N VAL A 259 -3.59 -11.01 9.77
CA VAL A 259 -3.14 -9.68 9.31
C VAL A 259 -2.45 -9.74 7.96
N ASN A 260 -1.71 -10.81 7.68
CA ASN A 260 -1.17 -11.07 6.35
C ASN A 260 -2.29 -11.18 5.30
N GLY A 261 -3.34 -11.95 5.58
CA GLY A 261 -4.52 -12.04 4.71
C GLY A 261 -5.25 -10.71 4.54
N TRP A 262 -5.35 -9.90 5.61
CA TRP A 262 -5.94 -8.56 5.55
C TRP A 262 -5.15 -7.63 4.62
N TRP A 263 -3.82 -7.61 4.71
CA TRP A 263 -2.98 -6.81 3.81
C TRP A 263 -2.98 -7.33 2.37
N ALA A 264 -2.89 -8.65 2.19
CA ALA A 264 -2.80 -9.27 0.87
C ALA A 264 -4.10 -9.16 0.05
N VAL A 265 -5.27 -9.30 0.70
CA VAL A 265 -6.56 -9.41 0.01
C VAL A 265 -7.45 -8.19 0.22
N TRP A 266 -7.66 -7.76 1.47
CA TRP A 266 -8.64 -6.72 1.77
C TRP A 266 -8.10 -5.32 1.48
N ARG A 267 -6.91 -5.01 2.00
CA ARG A 267 -6.21 -3.72 1.76
C ARG A 267 -5.34 -3.72 0.51
N GLY A 268 -5.14 -4.88 -0.11
CA GLY A 268 -4.28 -5.05 -1.28
C GLY A 268 -4.59 -4.08 -2.43
N PRO A 269 -5.85 -3.98 -2.90
CA PRO A 269 -6.22 -3.10 -4.01
C PRO A 269 -5.85 -1.63 -3.78
N ASP A 270 -6.14 -1.10 -2.58
CA ASP A 270 -5.83 0.29 -2.20
C ASP A 270 -4.32 0.55 -2.24
N LEU A 271 -3.52 -0.41 -1.75
CA LEU A 271 -2.05 -0.31 -1.72
C LEU A 271 -1.45 -0.36 -3.12
N LEU A 272 -1.98 -1.23 -3.98
CA LEU A 272 -1.51 -1.39 -5.34
C LEU A 272 -1.88 -0.21 -6.24
N ALA A 273 -3.00 0.45 -5.97
CA ALA A 273 -3.48 1.62 -6.72
C ALA A 273 -2.73 2.92 -6.39
N ARG A 274 -1.86 2.95 -5.37
CA ARG A 274 -1.10 4.14 -5.02
C ARG A 274 -0.18 4.57 -6.15
N THR A 275 0.07 5.87 -6.24
CA THR A 275 0.94 6.49 -7.25
C THR A 275 2.43 6.30 -6.95
N ASP A 276 2.80 6.14 -5.68
CA ASP A 276 4.17 5.89 -5.21
C ASP A 276 4.62 4.42 -5.33
N ASN A 277 3.78 3.55 -5.91
CA ASN A 277 4.10 2.14 -6.08
C ASN A 277 4.90 1.88 -7.36
N ALA A 278 6.23 1.77 -7.23
CA ALA A 278 7.13 1.48 -8.34
C ALA A 278 6.82 0.17 -9.12
N ARG A 279 6.12 -0.80 -8.49
CA ARG A 279 5.74 -2.06 -9.16
C ARG A 279 4.80 -1.84 -10.34
N ARG A 280 4.05 -0.73 -10.34
CA ARG A 280 3.17 -0.34 -11.44
C ARG A 280 3.96 -0.03 -12.71
N ALA A 281 5.00 0.79 -12.58
CA ALA A 281 5.90 1.14 -13.68
C ALA A 281 6.69 -0.08 -14.19
N ILE A 282 7.11 -0.99 -13.30
CA ILE A 282 7.75 -2.24 -13.70
C ILE A 282 6.77 -3.09 -14.53
N SER A 283 5.53 -3.25 -14.06
CA SER A 283 4.52 -4.01 -14.79
C SER A 283 4.23 -3.44 -16.18
N ASP A 284 4.24 -2.11 -16.33
CA ASP A 284 3.98 -1.44 -17.61
C ASP A 284 5.06 -1.71 -18.67
N ARG A 285 6.26 -2.13 -18.24
CA ARG A 285 7.33 -2.53 -19.16
C ARG A 285 7.11 -3.91 -19.77
N TYR A 286 6.36 -4.79 -19.08
CA TYR A 286 6.16 -6.18 -19.50
C TYR A 286 4.78 -6.44 -20.10
N VAL A 287 3.76 -5.70 -19.65
CA VAL A 287 2.38 -5.79 -20.15
C VAL A 287 2.08 -4.59 -21.02
N GLN A 288 1.64 -4.83 -22.25
CA GLN A 288 1.22 -3.77 -23.14
C GLN A 288 0.00 -3.04 -22.56
N ARG A 289 0.16 -1.74 -22.30
CA ARG A 289 -0.91 -0.85 -21.89
C ARG A 289 -1.77 -0.43 -23.09
N GLY A 290 -3.08 -0.38 -22.92
CA GLY A 290 -4.02 0.09 -23.95
C GLY A 290 -3.82 1.57 -24.28
N GLY A 291 -4.07 1.98 -25.52
CA GLY A 291 -3.98 3.36 -26.00
C GLY A 291 -5.26 4.16 -25.75
N LEU A 292 -5.12 5.49 -25.68
CA LEU A 292 -6.24 6.41 -25.82
C LEU A 292 -6.39 6.77 -27.29
N LEU A 293 -7.59 6.55 -27.83
CA LEU A 293 -7.92 6.83 -29.23
C LEU A 293 -8.96 7.95 -29.31
N ASP A 294 -8.89 8.76 -30.35
CA ASP A 294 -9.93 9.73 -30.67
C ASP A 294 -11.20 9.04 -31.19
N ARG A 295 -12.26 9.80 -31.45
CA ARG A 295 -13.55 9.26 -31.94
C ARG A 295 -13.44 8.51 -33.27
N ASN A 296 -12.43 8.81 -34.08
CA ASN A 296 -12.13 8.23 -35.39
C ASN A 296 -11.06 7.12 -35.30
N SER A 297 -10.73 6.67 -34.09
CA SER A 297 -9.71 5.66 -33.80
C SER A 297 -8.27 6.09 -34.14
N THR A 298 -8.01 7.40 -34.20
CA THR A 298 -6.66 7.97 -34.32
C THR A 298 -6.00 7.95 -32.94
N PRO A 299 -4.77 7.42 -32.79
CA PRO A 299 -4.12 7.33 -31.50
C PRO A 299 -3.72 8.71 -30.95
N ILE A 300 -4.15 9.01 -29.73
CA ILE A 300 -3.68 10.14 -28.92
C ILE A 300 -2.38 9.75 -28.23
N ASN A 301 -2.35 8.54 -27.68
CA ASN A 301 -1.17 7.90 -27.13
C ASN A 301 -1.22 6.38 -27.33
N LEU A 302 -0.06 5.75 -27.29
CA LEU A 302 0.07 4.31 -27.49
C LEU A 302 1.31 3.77 -26.80
N THR A 303 1.35 2.46 -26.63
CA THR A 303 2.51 1.75 -26.09
C THR A 303 3.28 1.06 -27.22
N GLN A 304 4.57 1.36 -27.34
CA GLN A 304 5.46 0.81 -28.36
C GLN A 304 6.60 0.02 -27.71
N GLY A 305 7.14 -0.98 -28.42
CA GLY A 305 8.27 -1.79 -27.97
C GLY A 305 7.92 -3.27 -27.87
N GLU A 306 8.74 -4.01 -27.13
CA GLU A 306 8.55 -5.42 -26.84
C GLU A 306 8.41 -5.63 -25.32
N SER A 307 7.97 -6.81 -24.91
CA SER A 307 7.86 -7.13 -23.47
C SER A 307 9.22 -6.99 -22.79
N GLY A 308 9.27 -6.19 -21.72
CA GLY A 308 10.46 -5.77 -20.98
C GLY A 308 10.99 -4.38 -21.37
N SER A 309 10.58 -3.85 -22.51
CA SER A 309 11.02 -2.56 -23.07
C SER A 309 9.87 -1.68 -23.55
N TYR A 310 8.63 -1.97 -23.16
CA TYR A 310 7.49 -1.12 -23.50
C TYR A 310 7.69 0.31 -22.98
N ILE A 311 7.44 1.28 -23.88
CA ILE A 311 7.43 2.71 -23.60
C ILE A 311 6.08 3.30 -23.98
N ARG A 312 5.63 4.28 -23.20
CA ARG A 312 4.40 5.04 -23.49
C ARG A 312 4.76 6.26 -24.32
N LEU A 313 4.13 6.42 -25.48
CA LEU A 313 4.34 7.54 -26.39
C LEU A 313 3.06 8.34 -26.60
N TYR A 314 3.16 9.65 -26.48
CA TYR A 314 2.06 10.59 -26.70
C TYR A 314 2.23 11.20 -28.09
N GLN A 315 1.35 10.82 -29.02
CA GLN A 315 1.37 11.32 -30.40
C GLN A 315 0.78 12.72 -30.53
N TYR A 316 -0.15 13.07 -29.64
CA TYR A 316 -0.72 14.40 -29.57
C TYR A 316 -0.49 15.01 -28.17
N PRO A 317 0.72 15.54 -27.89
CA PRO A 317 1.08 16.06 -26.57
C PRO A 317 0.24 17.26 -26.11
N ASP A 318 -0.32 18.05 -27.02
CA ASP A 318 -1.13 19.23 -26.64
C ASP A 318 -2.39 18.89 -25.83
N LEU A 319 -2.87 17.65 -25.92
CA LEU A 319 -3.99 17.18 -25.07
C LEU A 319 -3.53 16.72 -23.67
N ALA A 320 -2.24 16.83 -23.34
CA ALA A 320 -1.66 16.32 -22.09
C ALA A 320 -2.36 16.78 -20.80
N PRO A 321 -2.84 18.04 -20.65
CA PRO A 321 -3.52 18.41 -19.41
C PRO A 321 -4.83 17.62 -19.17
N ILE A 322 -5.47 17.13 -20.25
CA ILE A 322 -6.70 16.31 -20.19
C ILE A 322 -6.35 14.82 -20.21
N ALA A 323 -5.57 14.38 -21.21
CA ALA A 323 -5.13 12.99 -21.36
C ALA A 323 -4.31 12.53 -20.15
N GLY A 324 -3.57 13.44 -19.53
CA GLY A 324 -2.66 13.20 -18.42
C GLY A 324 -1.37 12.54 -18.87
N TYR A 325 -0.73 11.86 -17.92
CA TYR A 325 0.49 11.11 -18.16
C TYR A 325 0.55 9.86 -17.29
N THR A 326 1.50 8.98 -17.60
CA THR A 326 1.94 7.88 -16.74
C THR A 326 3.46 7.88 -16.72
N ASN A 327 4.04 8.09 -15.54
CA ASN A 327 5.48 8.23 -15.38
C ASN A 327 5.93 7.55 -14.06
N PRO A 328 7.06 6.83 -14.03
CA PRO A 328 7.54 6.14 -12.82
C PRO A 328 7.85 7.06 -11.64
N ILE A 329 8.23 8.32 -11.90
CA ILE A 329 8.66 9.30 -10.90
C ILE A 329 7.49 10.19 -10.49
N TYR A 330 6.77 10.75 -11.47
CA TYR A 330 5.71 11.73 -11.24
C TYR A 330 4.30 11.12 -11.11
N GLY A 331 4.18 9.79 -11.22
CA GLY A 331 2.92 9.07 -11.08
C GLY A 331 2.02 9.17 -12.30
N GLN A 332 0.71 9.29 -12.06
CA GLN A 332 -0.30 9.32 -13.13
C GLN A 332 -1.25 10.50 -12.93
N ALA A 333 -1.77 11.05 -14.04
CA ALA A 333 -2.73 12.15 -14.05
C ALA A 333 -3.80 11.97 -15.14
N GLY A 334 -4.82 12.84 -15.13
CA GLY A 334 -5.82 12.96 -16.20
C GLY A 334 -6.57 11.66 -16.53
N LEU A 335 -6.85 11.46 -17.82
CA LEU A 335 -7.53 10.27 -18.33
C LEU A 335 -6.72 9.00 -18.11
N GLU A 336 -5.39 9.07 -18.23
CA GLU A 336 -4.49 7.94 -17.95
C GLU A 336 -4.69 7.37 -16.53
N ALA A 337 -4.88 8.23 -15.52
CA ALA A 337 -5.14 7.80 -14.15
C ALA A 337 -6.55 7.25 -13.96
N SER A 338 -7.57 7.96 -14.47
CA SER A 338 -8.98 7.59 -14.29
C SER A 338 -9.38 6.31 -15.04
N LEU A 339 -8.75 6.05 -16.18
CA LEU A 339 -9.00 4.89 -17.03
C LEU A 339 -7.95 3.78 -16.85
N ASP A 340 -7.01 3.96 -15.92
CA ASP A 340 -5.93 3.00 -15.64
C ASP A 340 -6.40 1.53 -15.50
N PRO A 341 -7.54 1.20 -14.84
CA PRO A 341 -8.00 -0.18 -14.74
C PRO A 341 -8.24 -0.85 -16.10
N TYR A 342 -8.75 -0.10 -17.08
CA TYR A 342 -8.98 -0.60 -18.44
C TYR A 342 -7.68 -0.64 -19.24
N LEU A 343 -6.88 0.43 -19.15
CA LEU A 343 -5.61 0.55 -19.85
C LEU A 343 -4.57 -0.50 -19.37
N ARG A 344 -4.71 -1.04 -18.14
CA ARG A 344 -3.89 -2.14 -17.61
C ARG A 344 -4.51 -3.53 -17.76
N GLY A 345 -5.71 -3.64 -18.33
CA GLY A 345 -6.39 -4.92 -18.53
C GLY A 345 -7.02 -5.50 -17.26
N LEU A 346 -7.09 -4.74 -16.16
CA LEU A 346 -7.74 -5.13 -14.90
C LEU A 346 -9.27 -5.02 -14.96
N GLN A 347 -9.80 -4.25 -15.92
CA GLN A 347 -11.22 -4.10 -16.19
C GLN A 347 -11.49 -4.29 -17.69
N GLY A 348 -12.69 -4.74 -18.04
CA GLY A 348 -13.11 -5.05 -19.42
C GLY A 348 -12.74 -6.46 -19.88
N ASN A 349 -11.66 -7.04 -19.35
CA ASN A 349 -11.37 -8.46 -19.52
C ASN A 349 -12.25 -9.36 -18.62
N PRO A 350 -12.61 -10.59 -19.05
CA PRO A 350 -13.29 -11.55 -18.18
C PRO A 350 -12.48 -11.83 -16.91
N ALA A 351 -13.14 -11.86 -15.74
CA ALA A 351 -12.46 -12.07 -14.46
C ALA A 351 -11.63 -13.36 -14.42
N LEU A 352 -12.11 -14.42 -15.08
CA LEU A 352 -11.39 -15.68 -15.20
C LEU A 352 -10.07 -15.55 -15.98
N ARG A 353 -10.04 -14.71 -17.02
CA ARG A 353 -8.82 -14.43 -17.80
C ARG A 353 -7.81 -13.65 -16.96
N ILE A 354 -8.27 -12.61 -16.28
CA ILE A 354 -7.42 -11.80 -15.39
C ILE A 354 -6.78 -12.70 -14.32
N TRP A 355 -7.59 -13.59 -13.72
CA TRP A 355 -7.11 -14.53 -12.73
C TRP A 355 -6.10 -15.55 -13.30
N TRP A 356 -6.36 -16.12 -14.48
CA TRP A 356 -5.44 -17.06 -15.12
C TRP A 356 -4.11 -16.43 -15.51
N ASP A 357 -4.13 -15.24 -16.13
CA ASP A 357 -2.90 -14.55 -16.53
C ASP A 357 -2.09 -14.16 -15.28
N HIS A 358 -2.76 -13.76 -14.20
CA HIS A 358 -2.08 -13.48 -12.94
C HIS A 358 -1.43 -14.73 -12.34
N LEU A 359 -2.09 -15.88 -12.40
CA LEU A 359 -1.55 -17.14 -11.90
C LEU A 359 -0.36 -17.66 -12.74
N LEU A 360 -0.47 -17.58 -14.07
CA LEU A 360 0.52 -18.16 -14.99
C LEU A 360 1.72 -17.25 -15.23
N TYR A 361 1.48 -15.95 -15.34
CA TYR A 361 2.48 -14.96 -15.75
C TYR A 361 2.78 -13.93 -14.67
N GLY A 362 2.09 -13.98 -13.52
CA GLY A 362 2.24 -12.97 -12.49
C GLY A 362 1.82 -11.58 -12.96
N GLN A 363 1.02 -11.46 -14.01
CA GLN A 363 0.72 -10.20 -14.70
C GLN A 363 -0.73 -10.16 -15.19
N PRO A 364 -1.37 -8.99 -15.30
CA PRO A 364 -2.67 -8.89 -15.94
C PRO A 364 -2.58 -9.13 -17.46
N PRO A 365 -3.72 -9.43 -18.12
CA PRO A 365 -3.80 -9.44 -19.59
C PRO A 365 -3.43 -8.07 -20.17
N PRO A 366 -3.11 -8.01 -21.47
CA PRO A 366 -2.93 -6.74 -22.17
C PRO A 366 -4.10 -5.78 -21.95
N GLY A 367 -3.76 -4.49 -21.87
CA GLY A 367 -4.70 -3.40 -21.73
C GLY A 367 -5.65 -3.27 -22.91
N LEU A 368 -6.80 -2.64 -22.65
CA LEU A 368 -7.79 -2.33 -23.68
C LEU A 368 -7.64 -0.88 -24.12
N ASP A 369 -7.72 -0.66 -25.43
CA ASP A 369 -7.73 0.67 -26.00
C ASP A 369 -9.06 1.37 -25.67
N VAL A 370 -9.00 2.61 -25.20
CA VAL A 370 -10.21 3.37 -24.86
C VAL A 370 -10.44 4.44 -25.92
N ARG A 371 -11.61 4.38 -26.56
CA ARG A 371 -12.02 5.37 -27.56
C ARG A 371 -12.74 6.53 -26.89
N LEU A 372 -12.26 7.74 -27.12
CA LEU A 372 -12.82 8.98 -26.60
C LEU A 372 -13.83 9.61 -27.57
N THR A 373 -14.62 10.57 -27.08
CA THR A 373 -15.50 11.42 -27.90
C THR A 373 -14.74 12.55 -28.60
N ILE A 374 -13.51 12.83 -28.15
CA ILE A 374 -12.66 13.90 -28.68
C ILE A 374 -12.41 13.68 -30.17
N ASP A 375 -12.54 14.75 -30.94
CA ASP A 375 -12.20 14.81 -32.36
C ASP A 375 -10.86 15.54 -32.52
N LEU A 376 -9.80 14.82 -32.91
CA LEU A 376 -8.46 15.41 -32.96
C LEU A 376 -8.33 16.54 -33.99
N ASP A 377 -9.13 16.54 -35.05
CA ASP A 377 -9.08 17.60 -36.06
C ASP A 377 -9.73 18.89 -35.54
N LEU A 378 -10.80 18.79 -34.77
CA LEU A 378 -11.38 19.94 -34.05
C LEU A 378 -10.50 20.38 -32.89
N GLN A 379 -9.90 19.43 -32.18
CA GLN A 379 -9.00 19.69 -31.06
C GLN A 379 -7.78 20.52 -31.50
N ARG A 380 -7.10 20.12 -32.59
CA ARG A 380 -5.98 20.89 -33.18
C ARG A 380 -6.35 22.31 -33.54
N LYS A 381 -7.57 22.52 -34.08
CA LYS A 381 -8.04 23.87 -34.40
C LYS A 381 -8.24 24.70 -33.15
N ALA A 382 -8.80 24.12 -32.09
CA ALA A 382 -8.98 24.81 -30.82
C ALA A 382 -7.65 25.15 -30.14
N ASP A 383 -6.69 24.21 -30.14
CA ASP A 383 -5.35 24.44 -29.61
C ASP A 383 -4.62 25.53 -30.40
N ALA A 384 -4.73 25.53 -31.74
CA ALA A 384 -4.18 26.59 -32.58
C ALA A 384 -4.84 27.97 -32.35
N LEU A 385 -6.14 28.01 -32.03
CA LEU A 385 -6.85 29.25 -31.70
C LEU A 385 -6.44 29.81 -30.34
N LEU A 386 -6.16 28.95 -29.36
CA LEU A 386 -5.64 29.38 -28.05
C LEU A 386 -4.20 29.86 -28.17
N GLY A 387 -3.35 29.15 -28.92
CA GLY A 387 -1.94 29.50 -29.11
C GLY A 387 -1.22 29.71 -27.77
N GLU A 388 -0.57 30.86 -27.59
CA GLU A 388 0.16 31.17 -26.34
C GLU A 388 -0.73 31.68 -25.19
N HIS A 389 -2.04 31.81 -25.41
CA HIS A 389 -2.94 32.37 -24.41
C HIS A 389 -3.25 31.34 -23.33
N ALA A 390 -3.07 31.72 -22.07
CA ALA A 390 -3.50 30.90 -20.94
C ALA A 390 -5.04 30.87 -20.90
N GLY A 391 -5.64 29.70 -21.06
CA GLY A 391 -7.08 29.57 -21.16
C GLY A 391 -7.53 28.14 -21.44
N ALA A 392 -8.83 27.97 -21.63
CA ALA A 392 -9.43 26.69 -21.99
C ALA A 392 -10.56 26.88 -23.00
N LEU A 393 -10.79 25.85 -23.80
CA LEU A 393 -11.89 25.79 -24.77
C LEU A 393 -12.59 24.44 -24.64
N VAL A 394 -13.91 24.47 -24.55
CA VAL A 394 -14.74 23.25 -24.52
C VAL A 394 -15.77 23.33 -25.63
N LEU A 395 -15.82 22.28 -26.46
CA LEU A 395 -16.87 22.09 -27.46
C LEU A 395 -17.55 20.75 -27.17
N LEU A 396 -18.88 20.75 -27.07
CA LEU A 396 -19.65 19.54 -26.82
C LEU A 396 -20.94 19.50 -27.64
N ASN A 397 -21.44 18.31 -27.90
CA ASN A 397 -22.74 18.10 -28.52
C ASN A 397 -23.84 18.30 -27.46
N ALA A 398 -24.67 19.33 -27.65
CA ALA A 398 -25.68 19.71 -26.67
C ALA A 398 -26.75 18.63 -26.42
N GLN A 399 -27.04 17.78 -27.40
CA GLN A 399 -28.07 16.74 -27.26
C GLN A 399 -27.52 15.47 -26.62
N SER A 400 -26.32 15.04 -27.04
CA SER A 400 -25.72 13.79 -26.55
C SER A 400 -24.84 13.94 -25.31
N GLY A 401 -24.33 15.16 -25.04
CA GLY A 401 -23.34 15.42 -23.99
C GLY A 401 -21.92 15.01 -24.36
N GLU A 402 -21.67 14.56 -25.59
CA GLU A 402 -20.34 14.16 -26.04
C GLU A 402 -19.40 15.37 -26.15
N ILE A 403 -18.26 15.30 -25.46
CA ILE A 403 -17.25 16.36 -25.49
C ILE A 403 -16.36 16.13 -26.71
N LEU A 404 -16.44 17.03 -27.69
CA LEU A 404 -15.70 16.93 -28.95
C LEU A 404 -14.32 17.59 -28.85
N VAL A 405 -14.21 18.66 -28.07
CA VAL A 405 -12.96 19.37 -27.80
C VAL A 405 -12.87 19.73 -26.33
N MET A 406 -11.70 19.53 -25.76
CA MET A 406 -11.35 19.98 -24.42
C MET A 406 -9.89 20.41 -24.43
N ALA A 407 -9.65 21.70 -24.61
CA ALA A 407 -8.31 22.29 -24.71
C ALA A 407 -7.98 23.07 -23.44
N SER A 408 -6.71 23.01 -23.00
CA SER A 408 -6.18 23.73 -21.86
C SER A 408 -4.77 24.21 -22.18
N HIS A 409 -4.54 25.52 -22.12
CA HIS A 409 -3.26 26.15 -22.45
C HIS A 409 -2.71 26.97 -21.28
N PRO A 410 -1.37 27.04 -21.10
CA PRO A 410 -0.35 26.35 -21.90
C PRO A 410 -0.31 24.83 -21.65
N THR A 411 0.15 24.08 -22.65
CA THR A 411 0.30 22.61 -22.65
C THR A 411 1.73 22.21 -22.24
N TYR A 412 2.01 20.91 -22.20
CA TYR A 412 3.35 20.34 -21.96
C TYR A 412 3.49 19.02 -22.72
N ASP A 413 4.71 18.53 -22.92
CA ASP A 413 4.97 17.25 -23.59
C ASP A 413 5.21 16.12 -22.57
N PRO A 414 4.29 15.14 -22.43
CA PRO A 414 4.47 14.02 -21.52
C PRO A 414 5.68 13.14 -21.84
N ASN A 415 6.14 13.15 -23.10
CA ASN A 415 7.30 12.37 -23.51
C ASN A 415 8.61 12.91 -22.90
N LYS A 416 8.62 14.16 -22.41
CA LYS A 416 9.80 14.84 -21.83
C LYS A 416 9.70 15.04 -20.31
N LEU A 417 8.75 14.38 -19.65
CA LEU A 417 8.52 14.58 -18.22
C LEU A 417 9.75 14.24 -17.36
N ASP A 418 10.59 13.31 -17.79
CA ASP A 418 11.82 12.95 -17.08
C ASP A 418 12.85 14.10 -17.07
N GLU A 419 12.83 14.96 -18.10
CA GLU A 419 13.75 16.09 -18.26
C GLU A 419 13.15 17.39 -17.71
N GLU A 420 11.84 17.60 -17.92
CA GLU A 420 11.16 18.89 -17.66
C GLU A 420 10.19 18.85 -16.46
N GLY A 421 9.94 17.69 -15.85
CA GLY A 421 8.89 17.55 -14.83
C GLY A 421 9.04 18.48 -13.62
N ASP A 422 10.25 18.64 -13.10
CA ASP A 422 10.54 19.54 -11.97
C ASP A 422 10.29 21.01 -12.33
N SER A 423 10.58 21.43 -13.57
CA SER A 423 10.34 22.80 -14.02
C SER A 423 8.84 23.05 -14.26
N LEU A 424 8.12 22.08 -14.81
CA LEU A 424 6.67 22.13 -15.04
C LEU A 424 5.88 22.29 -13.73
N ALA A 425 6.31 21.60 -12.66
CA ALA A 425 5.66 21.70 -11.35
C ALA A 425 5.78 23.09 -10.72
N HIS A 426 6.82 23.86 -11.06
CA HIS A 426 7.08 25.20 -10.52
C HIS A 426 6.76 26.33 -11.52
N ASP A 427 6.29 26.00 -12.73
CA ASP A 427 5.95 27.01 -13.73
C ASP A 427 4.74 27.85 -13.25
N PRO A 428 4.87 29.19 -13.13
CA PRO A 428 3.78 30.06 -12.70
C PRO A 428 2.58 30.04 -13.65
N ARG A 429 2.78 29.63 -14.91
CA ARG A 429 1.70 29.44 -15.87
C ARG A 429 0.94 28.13 -15.66
N ALA A 430 1.36 27.24 -14.76
CA ALA A 430 0.69 26.00 -14.37
C ALA A 430 0.24 25.10 -15.55
N PRO A 431 1.15 24.64 -16.43
CA PRO A 431 0.79 23.84 -17.61
C PRO A 431 0.15 22.48 -17.27
N LEU A 432 0.45 21.92 -16.08
CA LEU A 432 -0.12 20.65 -15.61
C LEU A 432 -1.62 20.74 -15.24
N LEU A 433 -2.17 21.97 -15.11
CA LEU A 433 -3.56 22.17 -14.72
C LEU A 433 -4.51 21.97 -15.92
N ASP A 434 -5.50 21.09 -15.74
CA ASP A 434 -6.67 21.04 -16.62
C ASP A 434 -7.58 22.24 -16.32
N ARG A 435 -7.40 23.32 -17.08
CA ARG A 435 -8.22 24.53 -16.95
C ARG A 435 -9.66 24.32 -17.37
N ALA A 436 -9.95 23.33 -18.20
CA ALA A 436 -11.30 23.09 -18.70
C ALA A 436 -12.20 22.48 -17.62
N ALA A 437 -11.71 21.54 -16.81
CA ALA A 437 -12.48 20.91 -15.74
C ALA A 437 -12.07 21.28 -14.31
N GLN A 438 -10.77 21.50 -14.04
CA GLN A 438 -10.25 21.72 -12.69
C GLN A 438 -10.07 23.21 -12.35
N GLY A 439 -9.94 24.07 -13.37
CA GLY A 439 -9.87 25.51 -13.18
C GLY A 439 -11.22 26.11 -12.75
N LEU A 440 -11.22 26.96 -11.72
CA LEU A 440 -12.39 27.74 -11.29
C LEU A 440 -12.18 29.23 -11.54
N TYR A 441 -12.94 29.76 -12.49
CA TYR A 441 -12.83 31.15 -12.93
C TYR A 441 -14.09 31.93 -12.57
N PRO A 442 -13.97 33.23 -12.28
CA PRO A 442 -15.12 34.12 -12.22
C PRO A 442 -15.98 33.96 -13.47
N ALA A 443 -17.28 33.70 -13.30
CA ALA A 443 -18.19 33.49 -14.42
C ALA A 443 -18.40 34.77 -15.25
N GLY A 444 -18.16 35.94 -14.66
CA GLY A 444 -18.34 37.24 -15.31
C GLY A 444 -19.77 37.38 -15.87
N THR A 445 -19.87 37.76 -17.14
CA THR A 445 -21.14 37.94 -17.86
C THR A 445 -21.64 36.68 -18.56
N ALA A 446 -20.94 35.54 -18.43
CA ALA A 446 -21.35 34.29 -19.07
C ALA A 446 -22.74 33.78 -18.59
N PRO A 447 -23.14 33.93 -17.30
CA PRO A 447 -24.47 33.56 -16.83
C PRO A 447 -25.61 34.50 -17.29
N THR A 448 -25.27 35.69 -17.81
CA THR A 448 -26.25 36.76 -18.11
C THR A 448 -27.41 36.32 -19.02
N PRO A 449 -27.22 35.52 -20.09
CA PRO A 449 -28.34 35.00 -20.89
C PRO A 449 -29.33 34.16 -20.08
N PHE A 450 -28.86 33.38 -19.11
CA PHE A 450 -29.71 32.55 -18.25
C PHE A 450 -30.47 33.39 -17.23
N LEU A 451 -29.82 34.42 -16.68
CA LEU A 451 -30.48 35.39 -15.80
C LEU A 451 -31.64 36.06 -16.52
N PHE A 452 -31.42 36.55 -17.74
CA PHE A 452 -32.48 37.15 -18.55
C PHE A 452 -33.59 36.16 -18.91
N ALA A 453 -33.26 34.91 -19.27
CA ALA A 453 -34.26 33.87 -19.54
C ALA A 453 -35.12 33.54 -18.31
N ALA A 454 -34.55 33.64 -17.11
CA ALA A 454 -35.27 33.48 -15.84
C ALA A 454 -36.02 34.74 -15.38
N GLY A 455 -35.94 35.85 -16.13
CA GLY A 455 -36.54 37.14 -15.74
C GLY A 455 -35.82 37.84 -14.58
N LEU A 456 -34.58 37.44 -14.30
CA LEU A 456 -33.75 37.98 -13.22
C LEU A 456 -32.80 39.07 -13.75
N SER A 457 -32.48 40.04 -12.89
CA SER A 457 -31.42 41.01 -13.15
C SER A 457 -30.12 40.58 -12.46
N GLU A 458 -28.99 41.19 -12.83
CA GLU A 458 -27.69 40.91 -12.18
C GLU A 458 -27.70 41.21 -10.66
N ASN A 459 -28.63 42.07 -10.19
CA ASN A 459 -28.84 42.38 -8.78
C ASN A 459 -30.01 41.58 -8.15
N ALA A 460 -30.38 40.43 -8.72
CA ALA A 460 -31.44 39.59 -8.18
C ALA A 460 -31.15 39.15 -6.73
N PRO A 461 -32.19 38.88 -5.93
CA PRO A 461 -32.03 38.34 -4.58
C PRO A 461 -31.13 37.10 -4.57
N HIS A 462 -30.28 36.99 -3.56
CA HIS A 462 -29.29 35.90 -3.46
C HIS A 462 -29.92 34.49 -3.56
N ASN A 463 -31.12 34.31 -3.01
CA ASN A 463 -31.84 33.03 -3.08
C ASN A 463 -32.26 32.66 -4.51
N ASP A 464 -32.67 33.64 -5.32
CA ASP A 464 -33.11 33.41 -6.70
C ASP A 464 -31.91 33.04 -7.58
N LEU A 465 -30.76 33.67 -7.33
CA LEU A 465 -29.48 33.33 -7.98
C LEU A 465 -29.03 31.92 -7.64
N ILE A 466 -29.11 31.52 -6.36
CA ILE A 466 -28.78 30.15 -5.94
C ILE A 466 -29.69 29.14 -6.64
N GLN A 467 -31.01 29.39 -6.68
CA GLN A 467 -31.95 28.48 -7.35
C GLN A 467 -31.64 28.33 -8.84
N LEU A 468 -31.30 29.44 -9.53
CA LEU A 468 -30.90 29.38 -10.93
C LEU A 468 -29.60 28.58 -11.11
N TYR A 469 -28.57 28.84 -10.30
CA TYR A 469 -27.29 28.15 -10.41
C TYR A 469 -27.39 26.66 -10.06
N ASP A 470 -28.28 26.29 -9.14
CA ASP A 470 -28.62 24.90 -8.85
C ASP A 470 -29.33 24.24 -10.04
N ALA A 471 -30.30 24.92 -10.66
CA ALA A 471 -30.97 24.44 -11.87
C ALA A 471 -30.03 24.29 -13.08
N LEU A 472 -28.97 25.10 -13.15
CA LEU A 472 -27.89 24.98 -14.16
C LEU A 472 -26.85 23.91 -13.80
N GLY A 473 -26.99 23.23 -12.66
CA GLY A 473 -26.11 22.14 -12.23
C GLY A 473 -24.72 22.58 -11.78
N PHE A 474 -24.52 23.86 -11.42
CA PHE A 474 -23.20 24.34 -11.00
C PHE A 474 -22.76 23.77 -9.65
N TYR A 475 -23.70 23.53 -8.73
CA TYR A 475 -23.41 22.94 -7.42
C TYR A 475 -23.28 21.42 -7.44
N THR A 476 -23.60 20.78 -8.57
CA THR A 476 -23.38 19.35 -8.79
C THR A 476 -22.12 19.15 -9.60
N THR A 477 -21.14 18.41 -9.07
CA THR A 477 -19.94 18.05 -9.83
C THR A 477 -20.32 17.12 -10.97
N PRO A 478 -20.03 17.48 -12.24
CA PRO A 478 -20.35 16.61 -13.36
C PRO A 478 -19.65 15.26 -13.23
N GLU A 479 -20.40 14.16 -13.41
CA GLU A 479 -19.86 12.81 -13.36
C GLU A 479 -19.07 12.50 -14.64
N LEU A 480 -17.81 12.94 -14.66
CA LEU A 480 -16.85 12.63 -15.69
C LEU A 480 -15.80 11.67 -15.13
N ARG A 481 -15.21 10.83 -16.00
CA ARG A 481 -14.00 10.07 -15.65
C ARG A 481 -12.76 10.97 -15.65
N LEU A 482 -12.87 12.13 -15.03
CA LEU A 482 -11.80 13.12 -14.85
C LEU A 482 -12.10 13.90 -13.58
N PRO A 483 -11.08 14.33 -12.83
CA PRO A 483 -11.29 15.25 -11.72
C PRO A 483 -11.90 16.56 -12.23
N VAL A 484 -13.07 16.93 -11.71
CA VAL A 484 -13.75 18.20 -12.00
C VAL A 484 -13.84 19.00 -10.70
N ALA A 485 -13.48 20.28 -10.75
CA ALA A 485 -13.61 21.15 -9.59
C ALA A 485 -15.08 21.46 -9.29
N ALA A 486 -15.43 21.48 -8.00
CA ALA A 486 -16.76 21.91 -7.56
C ALA A 486 -16.86 23.45 -7.64
N ALA A 487 -17.97 23.96 -8.17
CA ALA A 487 -18.20 25.40 -8.22
C ALA A 487 -18.26 26.00 -6.81
N SER A 488 -17.91 27.28 -6.70
CA SER A 488 -17.91 28.00 -5.43
C SER A 488 -18.48 29.40 -5.59
N THR A 489 -19.30 29.81 -4.61
CA THR A 489 -19.82 31.18 -4.43
C THR A 489 -19.29 31.82 -3.14
N ALA A 490 -18.32 31.18 -2.46
CA ALA A 490 -17.84 31.60 -1.15
C ALA A 490 -17.16 32.99 -1.13
N SER A 491 -16.64 33.46 -2.27
CA SER A 491 -16.06 34.80 -2.41
C SER A 491 -17.07 35.90 -2.76
N GLY A 492 -18.38 35.61 -2.78
CA GLY A 492 -19.43 36.53 -3.19
C GLY A 492 -19.64 36.63 -4.70
N GLU A 493 -18.81 35.95 -5.49
CA GLU A 493 -18.89 35.85 -6.95
C GLU A 493 -18.92 34.37 -7.35
N LEU A 494 -19.73 34.02 -8.35
CA LEU A 494 -19.81 32.66 -8.87
C LEU A 494 -18.52 32.29 -9.62
N ARG A 495 -17.85 31.23 -9.15
CA ARG A 495 -16.70 30.64 -9.83
C ARG A 495 -17.05 29.24 -10.32
N VAL A 496 -16.92 29.03 -11.63
CA VAL A 496 -17.24 27.76 -12.32
C VAL A 496 -16.13 27.38 -13.29
N SER A 497 -16.06 26.10 -13.66
CA SER A 497 -15.16 25.66 -14.72
C SER A 497 -15.76 25.93 -16.12
N PRO A 498 -14.92 26.08 -17.15
CA PRO A 498 -15.37 26.19 -18.54
C PRO A 498 -16.24 25.02 -18.98
N LEU A 499 -15.96 23.80 -18.50
CA LEU A 499 -16.78 22.61 -18.75
C LEU A 499 -18.19 22.76 -18.16
N GLN A 500 -18.32 23.18 -16.90
CA GLN A 500 -19.62 23.38 -16.26
C GLN A 500 -20.44 24.46 -16.99
N MET A 501 -19.80 25.56 -17.41
CA MET A 501 -20.45 26.60 -18.19
C MET A 501 -20.92 26.09 -19.57
N ALA A 502 -20.10 25.28 -20.24
CA ALA A 502 -20.47 24.66 -21.52
C ALA A 502 -21.67 23.70 -21.38
N LEU A 503 -21.75 22.95 -20.27
CA LEU A 503 -22.89 22.08 -19.98
C LEU A 503 -24.16 22.88 -19.70
N ALA A 504 -24.07 23.99 -18.95
CA ALA A 504 -25.19 24.90 -18.76
C ALA A 504 -25.67 25.49 -20.09
N ALA A 505 -24.75 25.93 -20.95
CA ALA A 505 -25.06 26.44 -22.29
C ALA A 505 -25.71 25.38 -23.19
N ALA A 506 -25.35 24.10 -23.04
CA ALA A 506 -25.97 23.02 -23.79
C ALA A 506 -27.46 22.85 -23.49
N ALA A 507 -27.91 23.15 -22.26
CA ALA A 507 -29.33 23.09 -21.91
C ALA A 507 -30.19 24.03 -22.79
N LEU A 508 -29.64 25.17 -23.23
CA LEU A 508 -30.34 26.11 -24.13
C LEU A 508 -30.74 25.45 -25.46
N ASN A 509 -29.95 24.49 -25.93
CA ASN A 509 -30.19 23.77 -27.19
C ASN A 509 -30.62 22.31 -26.96
N ASN A 510 -31.00 21.97 -25.73
CA ASN A 510 -31.43 20.64 -25.32
C ASN A 510 -32.73 20.68 -24.49
N GLN A 511 -33.66 21.56 -24.88
CA GLN A 511 -34.99 21.68 -24.25
C GLN A 511 -34.95 21.97 -22.73
N GLY A 512 -33.90 22.66 -22.26
CA GLY A 512 -33.68 22.94 -20.84
C GLY A 512 -33.12 21.76 -20.04
N ILE A 513 -32.78 20.63 -20.69
CA ILE A 513 -32.20 19.46 -20.04
C ILE A 513 -30.67 19.54 -20.12
N LEU A 514 -30.00 19.47 -18.97
CA LEU A 514 -28.55 19.35 -18.92
C LEU A 514 -28.14 17.95 -19.41
N PRO A 515 -27.35 17.84 -20.49
CA PRO A 515 -26.86 16.55 -20.92
C PRO A 515 -25.80 16.02 -19.94
N ALA A 516 -25.78 14.71 -19.73
CA ALA A 516 -24.70 14.08 -18.97
C ALA A 516 -23.40 14.11 -19.81
N PRO A 517 -22.30 14.71 -19.33
CA PRO A 517 -21.07 14.81 -20.11
C PRO A 517 -20.47 13.42 -20.36
N ARG A 518 -20.00 13.20 -21.58
CA ARG A 518 -19.35 11.95 -21.99
C ARG A 518 -18.03 12.24 -22.67
N LEU A 519 -16.98 11.58 -22.21
CA LEU A 519 -15.64 11.69 -22.80
C LEU A 519 -15.10 10.33 -23.29
N ALA A 520 -15.53 9.21 -22.71
CA ALA A 520 -15.19 7.86 -23.16
C ALA A 520 -16.41 7.17 -23.77
N LEU A 521 -16.27 6.62 -24.98
CA LEU A 521 -17.33 5.97 -25.77
C LEU A 521 -17.35 4.46 -25.64
N ALA A 522 -16.18 3.82 -25.68
CA ALA A 522 -16.04 2.37 -25.68
C ALA A 522 -14.68 1.95 -25.10
N VAL A 523 -14.66 0.76 -24.50
CA VAL A 523 -13.50 0.03 -24.01
C VAL A 523 -13.43 -1.28 -24.79
#